data_AF-A0A2V7HMN6-F1
#
_entry.id   AF-A0A2V7HMN6-F1
#
_cell.length_a   1.000
_cell.length_b   1.000
_cell.length_c   1.000
_cell.angle_alpha   90.00
_cell.angle_beta   90.00
_cell.angle_gamma   90.00
#
_symmetry.space_group_name_H-M   'P 1'
#
loop_
_entity.id
_entity.type
_entity.pdbx_description
1 polymer ?
#
loop_
_entity_poly.entity_id
_entity_poly.type
_entity_poly.pdbx_seq_one_letter_code
_entity_poly.pdbx_strand_id
1 'polypeptide(L)'
;MTPPPPRYTLLTAARLLDGSGSAAVEQAALLIDGDRVAGLGRAADVHAPGGATVERRDYGAATILPGLVDAHTHLVAPGDGTLGDDIAKEDDDILLLQAAKNARTLLHSGVTTLRENGAKGKVAFSLREGIRRRLAPGPRMVVCGRPITITGGHMGYFGSEADGEAAVRAEVRTLLKEGADYIKIVASGGSTRTSDPNRASYTVAELAAMTDETHRHGKLTAAHCTSAQSVQNCLDADVDMIIHCIFAEPDGTYRFRPDLVDRLARAKAWVNPTLYVQKAGIERQRAAREREGRLTPELVAQLDDARRALDVKVDAVRRMSEAGVRMTAGSDSPWGWYAPGEFVHEIHMLAQAGLSYSDAIVAGTAGAAESIGVGPAAGRLAKGRLADALVVRGDPTTEITALWDVLDVYQAGRRVERGVA
;
A
#
# COMPACT_ATOMS: atom_id res chain seq x y z
N MET A 1 23.82 -8.04 31.40
CA MET A 1 22.43 -8.48 31.16
C MET A 1 21.58 -7.23 31.01
N THR A 2 21.03 -6.98 29.82
CA THR A 2 20.07 -5.89 29.60
C THR A 2 18.82 -6.20 30.45
N PRO A 3 18.27 -5.26 31.22
CA PRO A 3 17.04 -5.51 31.96
C PRO A 3 15.94 -6.00 31.01
N PRO A 4 15.06 -6.92 31.45
CA PRO A 4 13.92 -7.31 30.64
C PRO A 4 13.13 -6.04 30.26
N PRO A 5 12.67 -5.91 29.01
CA PRO A 5 11.96 -4.72 28.59
C PRO A 5 10.77 -4.47 29.53
N PRO A 6 10.49 -3.21 29.87
CA PRO A 6 9.37 -2.89 30.73
C PRO A 6 8.10 -3.49 30.11
N ARG A 7 7.34 -4.22 30.92
CA ARG A 7 6.12 -4.89 30.46
C ARG A 7 5.11 -3.88 29.92
N TYR A 8 5.09 -2.67 30.48
CA TYR A 8 4.19 -1.61 30.07
C TYR A 8 4.92 -0.39 29.52
N THR A 9 4.38 0.18 28.45
CA THR A 9 4.79 1.48 27.90
C THR A 9 3.56 2.39 27.84
N LEU A 10 3.65 3.58 28.43
CA LEU A 10 2.60 4.60 28.39
C LEU A 10 3.07 5.78 27.56
N LEU A 11 2.38 6.02 26.45
CA LEU A 11 2.59 7.18 25.57
C LEU A 11 1.53 8.23 25.91
N THR A 12 1.92 9.49 26.09
CA THR A 12 0.99 10.63 26.21
C THR A 12 1.26 11.63 25.10
N ALA A 13 0.20 12.27 24.62
CA ALA A 13 0.27 13.28 23.58
C ALA A 13 -0.96 14.20 23.63
N ALA A 14 -0.95 15.29 22.88
CA ALA A 14 -2.09 16.18 22.76
C ALA A 14 -3.29 15.47 22.14
N ARG A 15 -3.06 14.58 21.17
CA ARG A 15 -4.13 13.92 20.42
C ARG A 15 -3.88 12.43 20.21
N LEU A 16 -4.95 11.66 20.09
CA LEU A 16 -4.93 10.30 19.57
C LEU A 16 -6.03 10.09 18.53
N LEU A 17 -5.64 9.59 17.37
CA LEU A 17 -6.52 9.04 16.35
C LEU A 17 -6.53 7.52 16.49
N ASP A 18 -7.70 6.89 16.56
CA ASP A 18 -7.78 5.43 16.70
C ASP A 18 -7.74 4.68 15.35
N GLY A 19 -7.78 5.43 14.25
CA GLY A 19 -7.81 4.93 12.87
C GLY A 19 -9.19 4.61 12.32
N SER A 20 -10.25 4.73 13.11
CA SER A 20 -11.62 4.40 12.68
C SER A 20 -12.31 5.52 11.89
N GLY A 21 -11.74 6.72 11.87
CA GLY A 21 -12.38 7.95 11.39
C GLY A 21 -13.17 8.69 12.47
N SER A 22 -13.19 8.16 13.70
CA SER A 22 -13.74 8.87 14.86
C SER A 22 -12.94 10.13 15.18
N ALA A 23 -13.57 11.08 15.87
CA ALA A 23 -12.93 12.31 16.33
C ALA A 23 -11.69 12.01 17.19
N ALA A 24 -10.69 12.89 17.12
CA ALA A 24 -9.49 12.79 17.93
C ALA A 24 -9.82 12.82 19.43
N VAL A 25 -9.14 11.97 20.20
CA VAL A 25 -9.16 12.07 21.66
C VAL A 25 -8.14 13.12 22.07
N GLU A 26 -8.58 14.15 22.78
CA GLU A 26 -7.72 15.21 23.30
C GLU A 26 -7.07 14.82 24.64
N GLN A 27 -5.88 15.36 24.91
CA GLN A 27 -5.06 15.06 26.08
C GLN A 27 -4.91 13.54 26.25
N ALA A 28 -4.49 12.86 25.19
CA ALA A 28 -4.62 11.42 25.06
C ALA A 28 -3.47 10.63 25.69
N ALA A 29 -3.76 9.36 25.95
CA ALA A 29 -2.78 8.36 26.28
C ALA A 29 -3.03 7.03 25.56
N LEU A 30 -1.94 6.31 25.29
CA LEU A 30 -1.92 4.93 24.83
C LEU A 30 -1.08 4.10 25.79
N LEU A 31 -1.68 3.10 26.42
CA LEU A 31 -1.00 2.12 27.26
C LEU A 31 -0.81 0.82 26.48
N ILE A 32 0.42 0.37 26.40
CA ILE A 32 0.85 -0.87 25.76
C ILE A 32 1.26 -1.87 26.85
N ASP A 33 0.81 -3.12 26.77
CA ASP A 33 1.28 -4.29 27.56
C ASP A 33 1.92 -5.30 26.59
N GLY A 34 3.24 -5.44 26.65
CA GLY A 34 3.98 -6.30 25.73
C GLY A 34 3.80 -5.87 24.27
N ASP A 35 3.03 -6.63 23.50
CA ASP A 35 2.75 -6.39 22.09
C ASP A 35 1.34 -5.85 21.80
N ARG A 36 0.52 -5.61 22.84
CA ARG A 36 -0.89 -5.23 22.70
C ARG A 36 -1.22 -3.91 23.37
N VAL A 37 -2.27 -3.27 22.88
CA VAL A 37 -2.89 -2.11 23.51
C VAL A 37 -3.67 -2.57 24.74
N ALA A 38 -3.26 -2.14 25.93
CA ALA A 38 -3.95 -2.41 27.19
C ALA A 38 -5.06 -1.39 27.48
N GLY A 39 -4.88 -0.15 27.02
CA GLY A 39 -5.85 0.93 27.15
C GLY A 39 -5.51 2.13 26.28
N LEU A 40 -6.52 2.92 25.92
CA LEU A 40 -6.40 4.15 25.17
C LEU A 40 -7.57 5.08 25.54
N GLY A 41 -7.37 6.38 25.48
CA GLY A 41 -8.37 7.37 25.88
C GLY A 41 -7.72 8.66 26.37
N ARG A 42 -8.45 9.45 27.16
CA ARG A 42 -7.88 10.62 27.84
C ARG A 42 -6.83 10.14 28.83
N ALA A 43 -5.74 10.88 28.96
CA ALA A 43 -4.62 10.55 29.84
C ALA A 43 -5.03 10.43 31.31
N ALA A 44 -6.06 11.17 31.72
CA ALA A 44 -6.64 11.08 33.06
C ALA A 44 -7.31 9.72 33.35
N ASP A 45 -7.72 8.97 32.33
CA ASP A 45 -8.50 7.73 32.45
C ASP A 45 -7.68 6.47 32.15
N VAL A 46 -6.46 6.62 31.64
CA VAL A 46 -5.58 5.51 31.23
C VAL A 46 -4.47 5.30 32.25
N HIS A 47 -4.53 4.17 32.95
CA HIS A 47 -3.57 3.84 34.00
C HIS A 47 -3.00 2.44 33.82
N ALA A 48 -1.70 2.30 34.09
CA ALA A 48 -1.09 0.98 34.24
C ALA A 48 -1.56 0.32 35.54
N PRO A 49 -1.57 -1.03 35.62
CA PRO A 49 -1.85 -1.72 36.87
C PRO A 49 -0.94 -1.27 38.01
N GLY A 50 -1.48 -1.21 39.23
CA GLY A 50 -0.73 -0.81 40.42
C GLY A 50 0.53 -1.67 40.62
N GLY A 51 1.66 -1.02 40.91
CA GLY A 51 2.95 -1.69 41.11
C GLY A 51 3.67 -2.13 39.84
N ALA A 52 3.11 -1.88 38.64
CA ALA A 52 3.80 -2.18 37.39
C ALA A 52 4.96 -1.21 37.12
N THR A 53 6.06 -1.72 36.58
CA THR A 53 7.12 -0.89 35.97
C THR A 53 6.62 -0.39 34.61
N VAL A 54 6.56 0.93 34.45
CA VAL A 54 6.04 1.58 33.23
C VAL A 54 7.10 2.47 32.63
N GLU A 55 7.43 2.24 31.37
CA GLU A 55 8.15 3.23 30.56
C GLU A 55 7.19 4.33 30.14
N ARG A 56 7.48 5.58 30.51
CA ARG A 56 6.64 6.73 30.18
C ARG A 56 7.31 7.58 29.11
N ARG A 57 6.55 7.96 28.09
CA ARG A 57 6.99 8.88 27.05
C ARG A 57 5.92 9.92 26.80
N ASP A 58 6.29 11.17 27.00
CA ASP A 58 5.42 12.32 26.72
C ASP A 58 5.86 12.99 25.42
N TYR A 59 4.93 13.07 24.47
CA TYR A 59 5.14 13.68 23.18
C TYR A 59 4.52 15.09 23.07
N GLY A 60 4.01 15.64 24.17
CA GLY A 60 3.52 17.01 24.23
C GLY A 60 2.46 17.29 23.16
N ALA A 61 2.73 18.24 22.26
CA ALA A 61 1.79 18.69 21.22
C ALA A 61 1.55 17.71 20.05
N ALA A 62 2.18 16.53 20.07
CA ALA A 62 2.10 15.52 19.02
C ALA A 62 0.72 14.84 18.90
N THR A 63 0.59 14.01 17.87
CA THR A 63 -0.55 13.13 17.64
C THR A 63 -0.10 11.67 17.57
N ILE A 64 -0.78 10.80 18.31
CA ILE A 64 -0.65 9.33 18.22
C ILE A 64 -1.68 8.83 17.23
N LEU A 65 -1.31 7.92 16.33
CA LEU A 65 -2.21 7.24 15.41
C LEU A 65 -1.78 5.78 15.19
N PRO A 66 -2.59 4.90 14.56
CA PRO A 66 -2.11 3.57 14.21
C PRO A 66 -0.95 3.66 13.23
N GLY A 67 -0.07 2.66 13.23
CA GLY A 67 0.93 2.54 12.19
C GLY A 67 0.28 2.51 10.80
N LEU A 68 0.90 3.18 9.83
CA LEU A 68 0.37 3.28 8.47
C LEU A 68 0.37 1.91 7.78
N VAL A 69 -0.57 1.75 6.86
CA VAL A 69 -0.75 0.54 6.05
C VAL A 69 -0.69 0.90 4.57
N ASP A 70 0.32 0.40 3.87
CA ASP A 70 0.47 0.62 2.43
C ASP A 70 -0.10 -0.59 1.65
N ALA A 71 -1.24 -0.40 1.00
CA ALA A 71 -1.94 -1.49 0.31
C ALA A 71 -1.30 -1.91 -1.03
N HIS A 72 -0.30 -1.16 -1.53
CA HIS A 72 0.37 -1.52 -2.78
C HIS A 72 1.82 -1.10 -2.80
N THR A 73 2.73 -2.07 -2.76
CA THR A 73 4.19 -1.86 -2.84
C THR A 73 4.89 -2.87 -3.76
N HIS A 74 6.10 -2.53 -4.23
CA HIS A 74 6.99 -3.42 -5.00
C HIS A 74 8.42 -3.36 -4.46
N LEU A 75 8.69 -4.10 -3.39
CA LEU A 75 9.93 -3.92 -2.60
C LEU A 75 11.21 -4.23 -3.38
N VAL A 76 11.15 -5.02 -4.45
CA VAL A 76 12.32 -5.34 -5.28
C VAL A 76 12.80 -4.17 -6.14
N ALA A 77 11.96 -3.14 -6.34
CA ALA A 77 12.30 -2.00 -7.17
C ALA A 77 13.15 -0.95 -6.42
N PRO A 78 14.02 -0.19 -7.10
CA PRO A 78 14.86 0.83 -6.46
C PRO A 78 14.16 2.19 -6.27
N GLY A 79 13.11 2.50 -7.03
CA GLY A 79 12.41 3.78 -6.97
C GLY A 79 13.14 4.95 -7.64
N ASP A 80 14.08 4.67 -8.55
CA ASP A 80 14.97 5.62 -9.20
C ASP A 80 14.70 5.79 -10.72
N GLY A 81 13.59 5.25 -11.21
CA GLY A 81 13.23 5.25 -12.62
C GLY A 81 13.67 4.00 -13.40
N THR A 82 14.41 3.07 -12.78
CA THR A 82 14.75 1.79 -13.41
C THR A 82 13.48 1.00 -13.77
N LEU A 83 13.42 0.51 -15.01
CA LEU A 83 12.26 -0.21 -15.52
C LEU A 83 12.18 -1.63 -14.94
N GLY A 84 10.96 -2.12 -14.74
CA GLY A 84 10.71 -3.49 -14.25
C GLY A 84 11.38 -4.58 -15.09
N ASP A 85 11.39 -4.42 -16.42
CA ASP A 85 12.10 -5.31 -17.34
C ASP A 85 13.61 -5.40 -17.08
N ASP A 86 14.22 -4.35 -16.53
CA ASP A 86 15.65 -4.31 -16.23
C ASP A 86 15.90 -4.81 -14.79
N ILE A 87 15.02 -4.47 -13.84
CA ILE A 87 15.01 -5.04 -12.47
C ILE A 87 14.94 -6.58 -12.53
N ALA A 88 14.12 -7.13 -13.44
CA ALA A 88 13.93 -8.58 -13.55
C ALA A 88 15.19 -9.36 -13.97
N LYS A 89 16.21 -8.68 -14.52
CA LYS A 89 17.48 -9.29 -14.92
C LYS A 89 18.43 -9.52 -13.74
N GLU A 90 18.21 -8.82 -12.64
CA GLU A 90 19.03 -8.96 -11.42
C GLU A 90 18.84 -10.33 -10.78
N ASP A 91 19.88 -10.78 -10.08
CA ASP A 91 19.84 -12.01 -9.29
C ASP A 91 18.89 -11.88 -8.09
N ASP A 92 18.23 -12.97 -7.72
CA ASP A 92 17.27 -13.01 -6.62
C ASP A 92 17.88 -12.54 -5.28
N ASP A 93 19.17 -12.80 -5.05
CA ASP A 93 19.89 -12.38 -3.84
C ASP A 93 20.08 -10.85 -3.79
N ILE A 94 20.35 -10.22 -4.93
CA ILE A 94 20.46 -8.76 -5.04
C ILE A 94 19.10 -8.11 -4.81
N LEU A 95 18.05 -8.68 -5.42
CA LEU A 95 16.67 -8.22 -5.22
C LEU A 95 16.23 -8.39 -3.76
N LEU A 96 16.66 -9.44 -3.07
CA LEU A 96 16.38 -9.63 -1.65
C LEU A 96 17.04 -8.55 -0.79
N LEU A 97 18.30 -8.18 -1.06
CA LEU A 97 18.99 -7.10 -0.37
C LEU A 97 18.31 -5.74 -0.61
N GLN A 98 17.93 -5.45 -1.85
CA GLN A 98 17.17 -4.25 -2.22
C GLN A 98 15.82 -4.21 -1.48
N ALA A 99 15.09 -5.33 -1.47
CA ALA A 99 13.81 -5.43 -0.80
C ALA A 99 13.92 -5.30 0.72
N ALA A 100 14.97 -5.83 1.34
CA ALA A 100 15.25 -5.65 2.76
C ALA A 100 15.57 -4.18 3.11
N LYS A 101 16.36 -3.50 2.27
CA LYS A 101 16.62 -2.05 2.41
C LYS A 101 15.30 -1.27 2.36
N ASN A 102 14.47 -1.54 1.36
CA ASN A 102 13.20 -0.84 1.18
C ASN A 102 12.21 -1.10 2.32
N ALA A 103 12.08 -2.36 2.76
CA ALA A 103 11.25 -2.74 3.91
C ALA A 103 11.65 -1.96 5.17
N ARG A 104 12.96 -1.83 5.45
CA ARG A 104 13.46 -1.02 6.55
C ARG A 104 13.08 0.45 6.40
N THR A 105 13.28 1.03 5.22
CA THR A 105 12.94 2.43 4.93
C THR A 105 11.45 2.72 5.16
N LEU A 106 10.57 1.84 4.67
CA LEU A 106 9.12 1.96 4.87
C LEU A 106 8.74 1.86 6.37
N LEU A 107 9.34 0.92 7.11
CA LEU A 107 9.11 0.84 8.56
C LEU A 107 9.53 2.12 9.28
N HIS A 108 10.68 2.69 8.89
CA HIS A 108 11.20 3.92 9.48
C HIS A 108 10.36 5.14 9.13
N SER A 109 9.61 5.13 8.01
CA SER A 109 8.69 6.19 7.64
C SER A 109 7.30 6.06 8.29
N GLY A 110 7.08 5.03 9.13
CA GLY A 110 5.82 4.82 9.84
C GLY A 110 4.87 3.79 9.21
N VAL A 111 5.27 3.14 8.10
CA VAL A 111 4.51 2.03 7.52
C VAL A 111 4.82 0.76 8.31
N THR A 112 3.87 0.31 9.13
CA THR A 112 4.06 -0.87 9.99
C THR A 112 3.53 -2.16 9.36
N THR A 113 2.65 -2.03 8.36
CA THR A 113 2.09 -3.13 7.57
C THR A 113 2.06 -2.72 6.10
N LEU A 114 2.34 -3.65 5.19
CA LEU A 114 2.20 -3.43 3.75
C LEU A 114 1.67 -4.65 3.02
N ARG A 115 1.18 -4.43 1.80
CA ARG A 115 0.95 -5.49 0.82
C ARG A 115 1.98 -5.40 -0.31
N GLU A 116 2.77 -6.45 -0.46
CA GLU A 116 3.72 -6.64 -1.56
C GLU A 116 2.92 -7.16 -2.77
N ASN A 117 3.05 -6.48 -3.92
CA ASN A 117 2.20 -6.66 -5.09
C ASN A 117 2.89 -7.30 -6.30
N GLY A 118 4.09 -7.86 -6.11
CA GLY A 118 4.75 -8.63 -7.14
C GLY A 118 6.25 -8.53 -7.03
N ALA A 119 6.87 -9.62 -6.61
CA ALA A 119 8.31 -9.81 -6.63
C ALA A 119 8.70 -10.99 -7.54
N LYS A 120 9.91 -10.93 -8.10
CA LYS A 120 10.50 -12.04 -8.85
C LYS A 120 10.63 -13.29 -7.97
N GLY A 121 10.27 -14.44 -8.54
CA GLY A 121 10.56 -15.74 -7.94
C GLY A 121 10.00 -15.88 -6.52
N LYS A 122 10.89 -16.09 -5.54
CA LYS A 122 10.52 -16.26 -4.12
C LYS A 122 11.00 -15.12 -3.21
N VAL A 123 11.49 -14.01 -3.78
CA VAL A 123 12.13 -12.93 -3.02
C VAL A 123 11.22 -12.39 -1.92
N ALA A 124 9.95 -12.08 -2.22
CA ALA A 124 9.00 -11.58 -1.22
C ALA A 124 8.71 -12.60 -0.09
N PHE A 125 8.66 -13.91 -0.42
CA PHE A 125 8.45 -14.95 0.59
C PHE A 125 9.65 -15.06 1.54
N SER A 126 10.88 -15.07 0.99
CA SER A 126 12.12 -15.10 1.76
C SER A 126 12.26 -13.88 2.65
N LEU A 127 11.96 -12.68 2.13
CA LEU A 127 11.99 -11.44 2.91
C LEU A 127 10.99 -11.48 4.08
N ARG A 128 9.73 -11.86 3.81
CA ARG A 128 8.70 -11.98 4.85
C ARG A 128 9.13 -12.93 5.96
N GLU A 129 9.71 -14.08 5.60
CA GLU A 129 10.19 -15.04 6.58
C GLU A 129 11.40 -14.51 7.37
N GLY A 130 12.33 -13.83 6.70
CA GLY A 130 13.45 -13.14 7.35
C GLY A 130 12.99 -12.12 8.38
N ILE A 131 11.98 -11.29 8.06
CA ILE A 131 11.39 -10.31 8.99
C ILE A 131 10.66 -11.01 10.14
N ARG A 132 9.86 -12.06 9.87
CA ARG A 132 9.17 -12.85 10.92
C ARG A 132 10.16 -13.45 11.93
N ARG A 133 11.31 -13.94 11.42
CA ARG A 133 12.42 -14.46 12.23
C ARG A 133 13.32 -13.38 12.83
N ARG A 134 13.04 -12.10 12.57
CA ARG A 134 13.81 -10.94 13.02
C ARG A 134 15.26 -10.91 12.53
N LEU A 135 15.52 -11.51 11.37
CA LEU A 135 16.82 -11.43 10.68
C LEU A 135 17.00 -10.08 9.97
N ALA A 136 15.90 -9.41 9.64
CA ALA A 136 15.88 -8.06 9.09
C ALA A 136 14.71 -7.25 9.71
N PRO A 137 14.85 -5.94 9.89
CA PRO A 137 13.73 -5.07 10.26
C PRO A 137 12.80 -4.87 9.07
N GLY A 138 11.49 -4.77 9.32
CA GLY A 138 10.53 -4.41 8.29
C GLY A 138 9.08 -4.45 8.77
N PRO A 139 8.14 -3.92 7.96
CA PRO A 139 6.71 -4.00 8.23
C PRO A 139 6.22 -5.45 8.23
N ARG A 140 5.04 -5.67 8.80
CA ARG A 140 4.28 -6.88 8.54
C ARG A 140 3.91 -6.92 7.07
N MET A 141 4.22 -8.03 6.39
CA MET A 141 3.98 -8.16 4.96
C MET A 141 2.83 -9.11 4.66
N VAL A 142 1.90 -8.65 3.82
CA VAL A 142 0.92 -9.46 3.09
C VAL A 142 1.49 -9.65 1.68
N VAL A 143 1.74 -10.89 1.25
CA VAL A 143 2.48 -11.15 0.00
C VAL A 143 1.67 -12.00 -0.98
N CYS A 144 1.74 -11.68 -2.28
CA CYS A 144 1.19 -12.55 -3.33
C CYS A 144 2.23 -13.51 -3.92
N GLY A 145 3.52 -13.21 -3.74
CA GLY A 145 4.56 -13.81 -4.57
C GLY A 145 4.56 -13.15 -5.94
N ARG A 146 4.53 -13.97 -7.00
CA ARG A 146 4.56 -13.53 -8.39
C ARG A 146 3.13 -13.15 -8.85
N PRO A 147 2.91 -12.02 -9.53
CA PRO A 147 1.61 -11.69 -10.12
C PRO A 147 1.27 -12.67 -11.25
N ILE A 148 0.01 -13.10 -11.34
CA ILE A 148 -0.46 -13.96 -12.43
C ILE A 148 -0.82 -13.10 -13.64
N THR A 149 -0.27 -13.43 -14.81
CA THR A 149 -0.45 -12.66 -16.07
C THR A 149 -0.47 -13.61 -17.28
N ILE A 150 -1.00 -13.16 -18.42
CA ILE A 150 -0.98 -13.95 -19.66
C ILE A 150 0.45 -14.09 -20.19
N THR A 151 0.68 -15.03 -21.10
CA THR A 151 1.96 -15.09 -21.84
C THR A 151 2.25 -13.76 -22.55
N GLY A 152 3.42 -13.18 -22.28
CA GLY A 152 3.85 -11.88 -22.79
C GLY A 152 3.20 -10.68 -22.08
N GLY A 153 2.39 -10.92 -21.05
CA GLY A 153 1.66 -9.92 -20.30
C GLY A 153 2.52 -9.03 -19.41
N HIS A 154 1.90 -8.00 -18.83
CA HIS A 154 2.60 -7.13 -17.89
C HIS A 154 3.09 -7.91 -16.67
N MET A 155 4.34 -7.66 -16.28
CA MET A 155 5.08 -8.34 -15.21
C MET A 155 5.34 -9.85 -15.42
N GLY A 156 5.16 -10.39 -16.63
CA GLY A 156 5.39 -11.81 -16.92
C GLY A 156 6.79 -12.32 -16.55
N TYR A 157 7.79 -11.44 -16.65
CA TYR A 157 9.18 -11.70 -16.27
C TYR A 157 9.39 -12.08 -14.78
N PHE A 158 8.40 -11.91 -13.91
CA PHE A 158 8.48 -12.35 -12.51
C PHE A 158 8.14 -13.83 -12.32
N GLY A 159 7.57 -14.49 -13.34
CA GLY A 159 7.57 -15.95 -13.47
C GLY A 159 6.23 -16.66 -13.21
N SER A 160 5.10 -15.99 -13.39
CA SER A 160 3.76 -16.60 -13.29
C SER A 160 2.89 -16.24 -14.50
N GLU A 161 3.31 -16.71 -15.66
CA GLU A 161 2.52 -16.66 -16.90
C GLU A 161 1.60 -17.88 -16.99
N ALA A 162 0.30 -17.67 -17.19
CA ALA A 162 -0.68 -18.74 -17.26
C ALA A 162 -1.83 -18.37 -18.21
N ASP A 163 -2.16 -19.26 -19.16
CA ASP A 163 -3.20 -19.04 -20.16
C ASP A 163 -4.30 -20.11 -20.05
N GLY A 164 -5.56 -19.67 -20.05
CA GLY A 164 -6.72 -20.53 -19.91
C GLY A 164 -7.07 -20.91 -18.46
N GLU A 165 -8.35 -21.21 -18.23
CA GLU A 165 -8.93 -21.44 -16.90
C GLU A 165 -8.21 -22.51 -16.07
N ALA A 166 -7.76 -23.60 -16.71
CA ALA A 166 -7.07 -24.68 -16.02
C ALA A 166 -5.67 -24.26 -15.53
N ALA A 167 -4.92 -23.51 -16.35
CA ALA A 167 -3.58 -23.06 -16.01
C ALA A 167 -3.62 -22.00 -14.90
N VAL A 168 -4.53 -21.03 -15.01
CA VAL A 168 -4.65 -19.98 -13.98
C VAL A 168 -5.08 -20.55 -12.62
N ARG A 169 -5.96 -21.56 -12.58
CA ARG A 169 -6.28 -22.29 -11.34
C ARG A 169 -5.08 -23.04 -10.77
N ALA A 170 -4.32 -23.70 -11.63
CA ALA A 170 -3.10 -24.39 -11.21
C ALA A 170 -2.08 -23.40 -10.61
N GLU A 171 -1.92 -22.23 -11.23
CA GLU A 171 -0.99 -21.21 -10.74
C GLU A 171 -1.45 -20.58 -9.42
N VAL A 172 -2.75 -20.31 -9.26
CA VAL A 172 -3.32 -19.92 -7.95
C VAL A 172 -2.93 -20.95 -6.89
N ARG A 173 -3.19 -22.25 -7.12
CA ARG A 173 -2.83 -23.31 -6.15
C ARG A 173 -1.33 -23.37 -5.87
N THR A 174 -0.49 -23.16 -6.88
CA THR A 174 0.97 -23.10 -6.72
C THR A 174 1.38 -21.96 -5.79
N LEU A 175 0.91 -20.73 -6.03
CA LEU A 175 1.23 -19.57 -5.18
C LEU A 175 0.69 -19.76 -3.76
N LEU A 176 -0.52 -20.32 -3.62
CA LEU A 176 -1.09 -20.63 -2.30
C LEU A 176 -0.28 -21.69 -1.55
N LYS A 177 0.20 -22.74 -2.24
CA LYS A 177 1.11 -23.75 -1.68
C LYS A 177 2.43 -23.14 -1.23
N GLU A 178 2.94 -22.14 -1.95
CA GLU A 178 4.16 -21.41 -1.60
C GLU A 178 3.95 -20.40 -0.46
N GLY A 179 2.70 -20.17 -0.05
CA GLY A 179 2.35 -19.37 1.11
C GLY A 179 1.95 -17.94 0.79
N ALA A 180 1.46 -17.66 -0.42
CA ALA A 180 0.80 -16.39 -0.76
C ALA A 180 -0.39 -16.13 0.18
N ASP A 181 -0.53 -14.90 0.66
CA ASP A 181 -1.62 -14.45 1.53
C ASP A 181 -2.86 -14.05 0.70
N TYR A 182 -2.64 -13.66 -0.55
CA TYR A 182 -3.66 -13.23 -1.52
C TYR A 182 -3.13 -13.48 -2.95
N ILE A 183 -3.98 -13.36 -3.97
CA ILE A 183 -3.56 -13.48 -5.38
C ILE A 183 -3.59 -12.12 -6.06
N LYS A 184 -2.47 -11.74 -6.69
CA LYS A 184 -2.39 -10.57 -7.56
C LYS A 184 -2.59 -11.01 -9.01
N ILE A 185 -3.51 -10.36 -9.70
CA ILE A 185 -3.84 -10.60 -11.10
C ILE A 185 -3.42 -9.38 -11.93
N VAL A 186 -2.87 -9.62 -13.11
CA VAL A 186 -2.55 -8.56 -14.09
C VAL A 186 -3.62 -8.59 -15.18
N ALA A 187 -4.71 -7.85 -14.96
CA ALA A 187 -5.92 -7.94 -15.78
C ALA A 187 -5.90 -7.04 -17.03
N SER A 188 -4.89 -6.18 -17.16
CA SER A 188 -4.55 -5.44 -18.38
C SER A 188 -3.05 -5.49 -18.64
N GLY A 189 -2.61 -5.04 -19.81
CA GLY A 189 -1.21 -4.69 -20.00
C GLY A 189 -0.80 -3.51 -19.12
N GLY A 190 0.48 -3.13 -19.16
CA GLY A 190 1.03 -2.10 -18.28
C GLY A 190 2.39 -1.64 -18.77
N SER A 191 3.33 -1.37 -17.86
CA SER A 191 4.63 -0.78 -18.21
C SER A 191 5.66 -1.77 -18.80
N THR A 192 5.31 -3.05 -18.97
CA THR A 192 6.20 -4.05 -19.56
C THR A 192 6.24 -3.87 -21.07
N ARG A 193 7.44 -3.96 -21.67
CA ARG A 193 7.66 -3.65 -23.10
C ARG A 193 6.82 -4.51 -24.07
N THR A 194 6.43 -5.71 -23.66
CA THR A 194 5.63 -6.65 -24.47
C THR A 194 4.12 -6.47 -24.32
N SER A 195 3.67 -5.55 -23.46
CA SER A 195 2.25 -5.41 -23.10
C SER A 195 1.65 -4.08 -23.56
N ASP A 196 0.34 -4.05 -23.79
CA ASP A 196 -0.43 -2.85 -24.14
C ASP A 196 -1.29 -2.41 -22.95
N PRO A 197 -1.01 -1.25 -22.31
CA PRO A 197 -1.77 -0.77 -21.14
C PRO A 197 -3.25 -0.48 -21.42
N ASN A 198 -3.64 -0.33 -22.69
CA ASN A 198 -5.01 0.00 -23.07
C ASN A 198 -5.88 -1.24 -23.31
N ARG A 199 -5.34 -2.45 -23.11
CA ARG A 199 -6.03 -3.72 -23.39
C ARG A 199 -6.15 -4.59 -22.15
N ALA A 200 -7.29 -5.27 -22.02
CA ALA A 200 -7.48 -6.32 -21.04
C ALA A 200 -6.64 -7.55 -21.41
N SER A 201 -6.02 -8.17 -20.41
CA SER A 201 -5.19 -9.37 -20.58
C SER A 201 -6.01 -10.65 -20.55
N TYR A 202 -6.98 -10.75 -19.64
CA TYR A 202 -7.75 -11.97 -19.40
C TYR A 202 -9.20 -11.85 -19.82
N THR A 203 -9.76 -12.99 -20.23
CA THR A 203 -11.22 -13.16 -20.34
C THR A 203 -11.87 -13.18 -18.96
N VAL A 204 -13.18 -12.91 -18.91
CA VAL A 204 -13.95 -13.03 -17.65
C VAL A 204 -13.88 -14.46 -17.09
N ALA A 205 -13.87 -15.48 -17.95
CA ALA A 205 -13.81 -16.87 -17.51
C ALA A 205 -12.48 -17.19 -16.78
N GLU A 206 -11.35 -16.71 -17.29
CA GLU A 206 -10.05 -16.87 -16.64
C GLU A 206 -9.96 -16.09 -15.32
N LEU A 207 -10.46 -14.85 -15.30
CA LEU A 207 -10.53 -14.08 -14.06
C LEU A 207 -11.40 -14.77 -13.01
N ALA A 208 -12.60 -15.22 -13.40
CA ALA A 208 -13.52 -15.94 -12.52
C ALA A 208 -12.92 -17.26 -12.02
N ALA A 209 -12.12 -17.93 -12.85
CA ALA A 209 -11.41 -19.14 -12.45
C ALA A 209 -10.36 -18.86 -11.37
N MET A 210 -9.65 -17.73 -11.45
CA MET A 210 -8.71 -17.30 -10.41
C MET A 210 -9.42 -16.86 -9.13
N THR A 211 -10.48 -16.05 -9.22
CA THR A 211 -11.21 -15.54 -8.05
C THR A 211 -11.93 -16.67 -7.31
N ASP A 212 -12.69 -17.53 -7.99
CA ASP A 212 -13.34 -18.71 -7.37
C ASP A 212 -12.33 -19.62 -6.67
N GLU A 213 -11.20 -19.93 -7.31
CA GLU A 213 -10.18 -20.75 -6.68
C GLU A 213 -9.56 -20.06 -5.45
N THR A 214 -9.30 -18.75 -5.54
CA THR A 214 -8.72 -17.99 -4.42
C THR A 214 -9.69 -17.89 -3.23
N HIS A 215 -10.97 -17.61 -3.51
CA HIS A 215 -12.03 -17.48 -2.50
C HIS A 215 -12.35 -18.81 -1.82
N ARG A 216 -12.24 -19.95 -2.51
CA ARG A 216 -12.34 -21.29 -1.89
C ARG A 216 -11.30 -21.54 -0.80
N HIS A 217 -10.17 -20.85 -0.87
CA HIS A 217 -9.13 -20.86 0.14
C HIS A 217 -9.28 -19.74 1.18
N GLY A 218 -10.36 -18.97 1.14
CA GLY A 218 -10.64 -17.87 2.07
C GLY A 218 -9.70 -16.68 1.92
N LYS A 219 -9.13 -16.48 0.73
CA LYS A 219 -8.14 -15.43 0.43
C LYS A 219 -8.71 -14.40 -0.54
N LEU A 220 -8.10 -13.22 -0.57
CA LEU A 220 -8.53 -12.12 -1.44
C LEU A 220 -7.76 -12.12 -2.77
N THR A 221 -8.29 -11.38 -3.73
CA THR A 221 -7.68 -11.06 -5.01
C THR A 221 -7.47 -9.55 -5.17
N ALA A 222 -6.48 -9.16 -5.96
CA ALA A 222 -6.33 -7.77 -6.38
C ALA A 222 -5.85 -7.71 -7.83
N ALA A 223 -6.43 -6.85 -8.65
CA ALA A 223 -6.15 -6.80 -10.08
C ALA A 223 -5.59 -5.45 -10.54
N HIS A 224 -4.43 -5.46 -11.21
CA HIS A 224 -3.94 -4.33 -11.99
C HIS A 224 -4.89 -4.07 -13.17
N CYS A 225 -5.47 -2.87 -13.24
CA CYS A 225 -6.46 -2.49 -14.25
C CYS A 225 -6.21 -1.06 -14.78
N THR A 226 -5.62 -0.96 -15.96
CA THR A 226 -5.39 0.32 -16.66
C THR A 226 -6.34 0.58 -17.82
N SER A 227 -7.23 -0.36 -18.14
CA SER A 227 -8.25 -0.22 -19.21
C SER A 227 -9.68 -0.38 -18.69
N ALA A 228 -10.63 0.29 -19.32
CA ALA A 228 -12.05 0.20 -18.96
C ALA A 228 -12.57 -1.24 -19.05
N GLN A 229 -12.16 -1.99 -20.08
CA GLN A 229 -12.53 -3.39 -20.24
C GLN A 229 -11.98 -4.26 -19.11
N SER A 230 -10.75 -4.02 -18.64
CA SER A 230 -10.19 -4.79 -17.51
C SER A 230 -10.95 -4.54 -16.21
N VAL A 231 -11.37 -3.29 -15.94
CA VAL A 231 -12.21 -2.97 -14.78
C VAL A 231 -13.56 -3.68 -14.87
N GLN A 232 -14.21 -3.64 -16.04
CA GLN A 232 -15.45 -4.36 -16.27
C GLN A 232 -15.30 -5.86 -16.04
N ASN A 233 -14.28 -6.49 -16.64
CA ASN A 233 -14.06 -7.93 -16.52
C ASN A 233 -13.78 -8.34 -15.07
N CYS A 234 -13.03 -7.53 -14.31
CA CYS A 234 -12.75 -7.80 -12.90
C CYS A 234 -14.00 -7.69 -12.02
N LEU A 235 -14.90 -6.74 -12.32
CA LEU A 235 -16.19 -6.64 -11.64
C LEU A 235 -17.12 -7.81 -11.99
N ASP A 236 -17.08 -8.29 -13.23
CA ASP A 236 -17.84 -9.49 -13.67
C ASP A 236 -17.31 -10.78 -13.03
N ALA A 237 -16.03 -10.78 -12.63
CA ALA A 237 -15.33 -11.92 -12.02
C ALA A 237 -15.19 -11.85 -10.49
N ASP A 238 -15.79 -10.85 -9.82
CA ASP A 238 -15.76 -10.68 -8.35
C ASP A 238 -14.35 -10.48 -7.76
N VAL A 239 -13.53 -9.64 -8.40
CA VAL A 239 -12.21 -9.25 -7.85
C VAL A 239 -12.38 -8.30 -6.65
N ASP A 240 -11.67 -8.57 -5.55
CA ASP A 240 -11.85 -7.84 -4.29
C ASP A 240 -11.24 -6.43 -4.27
N MET A 241 -10.21 -6.18 -5.08
CA MET A 241 -9.59 -4.87 -5.24
C MET A 241 -9.17 -4.58 -6.68
N ILE A 242 -9.59 -3.41 -7.19
CA ILE A 242 -9.20 -2.87 -8.49
C ILE A 242 -8.10 -1.84 -8.28
N ILE A 243 -6.95 -2.09 -8.90
CA ILE A 243 -5.73 -1.29 -8.75
C ILE A 243 -5.55 -0.40 -9.98
N HIS A 244 -5.13 0.83 -9.74
CA HIS A 244 -5.10 1.98 -10.65
C HIS A 244 -6.51 2.44 -11.08
N CYS A 245 -7.37 1.49 -11.48
CA CYS A 245 -8.76 1.70 -11.90
C CYS A 245 -8.88 2.80 -12.97
N ILE A 246 -8.12 2.65 -14.06
CA ILE A 246 -8.11 3.61 -15.17
C ILE A 246 -9.06 3.13 -16.27
N PHE A 247 -9.78 4.07 -16.88
CA PHE A 247 -10.74 3.82 -17.96
C PHE A 247 -10.16 4.16 -19.34
N ALA A 248 -8.97 3.64 -19.64
CA ALA A 248 -8.41 3.75 -20.98
C ALA A 248 -9.15 2.83 -21.96
N GLU A 249 -9.34 3.30 -23.18
CA GLU A 249 -9.95 2.56 -24.29
C GLU A 249 -8.87 2.02 -25.24
N PRO A 250 -9.13 0.97 -26.03
CA PRO A 250 -8.14 0.36 -26.92
C PRO A 250 -7.55 1.29 -28.00
N ASP A 251 -8.20 2.43 -28.26
CA ASP A 251 -7.72 3.47 -29.18
C ASP A 251 -6.73 4.45 -28.51
N GLY A 252 -6.41 4.25 -27.23
CA GLY A 252 -5.54 5.10 -26.42
C GLY A 252 -6.25 6.31 -25.82
N THR A 253 -7.55 6.49 -26.05
CA THR A 253 -8.32 7.57 -25.43
C THR A 253 -8.73 7.23 -24.00
N TYR A 254 -8.89 8.25 -23.17
CA TYR A 254 -9.51 8.10 -21.85
C TYR A 254 -10.98 8.47 -21.93
N ARG A 255 -11.86 7.64 -21.37
CA ARG A 255 -13.29 7.95 -21.24
C ARG A 255 -13.73 7.62 -19.83
N PHE A 256 -14.20 8.63 -19.08
CA PHE A 256 -14.78 8.36 -17.77
C PHE A 256 -16.02 7.46 -17.91
N ARG A 257 -16.16 6.46 -17.03
CA ARG A 257 -17.21 5.42 -17.11
C ARG A 257 -18.16 5.46 -15.91
N PRO A 258 -19.17 6.34 -15.89
CA PRO A 258 -20.14 6.41 -14.79
C PRO A 258 -20.83 5.07 -14.52
N ASP A 259 -21.09 4.29 -15.57
CA ASP A 259 -21.69 2.95 -15.47
C ASP A 259 -20.81 1.97 -14.69
N LEU A 260 -19.49 2.03 -14.85
CA LEU A 260 -18.54 1.22 -14.09
C LEU A 260 -18.35 1.75 -12.67
N VAL A 261 -18.39 3.07 -12.47
CA VAL A 261 -18.35 3.70 -11.13
C VAL A 261 -19.54 3.26 -10.28
N ASP A 262 -20.75 3.28 -10.86
CA ASP A 262 -21.96 2.79 -10.21
C ASP A 262 -21.84 1.31 -9.80
N ARG A 263 -21.19 0.50 -10.65
CA ARG A 263 -20.93 -0.90 -10.33
C ARG A 263 -19.88 -1.07 -9.23
N LEU A 264 -18.79 -0.30 -9.26
CA LEU A 264 -17.75 -0.30 -8.22
C LEU A 264 -18.34 0.04 -6.84
N ALA A 265 -19.22 1.05 -6.77
CA ALA A 265 -19.89 1.44 -5.54
C ALA A 265 -20.77 0.31 -4.97
N ARG A 266 -21.40 -0.50 -5.84
CA ARG A 266 -22.22 -1.65 -5.44
C ARG A 266 -21.42 -2.91 -5.12
N ALA A 267 -20.33 -3.17 -5.83
CA ALA A 267 -19.55 -4.41 -5.75
C ALA A 267 -18.77 -4.57 -4.43
N LYS A 268 -18.69 -3.51 -3.61
CA LYS A 268 -17.87 -3.45 -2.37
C LYS A 268 -16.37 -3.71 -2.58
N ALA A 269 -15.92 -3.91 -3.81
CA ALA A 269 -14.52 -3.96 -4.20
C ALA A 269 -13.83 -2.66 -3.80
N TRP A 270 -12.58 -2.77 -3.37
CA TRP A 270 -11.75 -1.61 -3.07
C TRP A 270 -11.12 -1.05 -4.34
N VAL A 271 -10.93 0.26 -4.39
CA VAL A 271 -10.12 0.92 -5.42
C VAL A 271 -8.85 1.47 -4.79
N ASN A 272 -7.70 1.07 -5.34
CA ASN A 272 -6.42 1.69 -5.03
C ASN A 272 -5.93 2.48 -6.24
N PRO A 273 -5.99 3.82 -6.24
CA PRO A 273 -5.72 4.60 -7.44
C PRO A 273 -4.24 4.81 -7.74
N THR A 274 -3.33 4.69 -6.77
CA THR A 274 -1.87 4.90 -6.93
C THR A 274 -1.57 6.23 -7.65
N LEU A 275 -2.03 7.34 -7.08
CA LEU A 275 -1.96 8.65 -7.74
C LEU A 275 -0.52 9.17 -7.80
N TYR A 276 0.25 9.00 -6.72
CA TYR A 276 1.54 9.66 -6.61
C TYR A 276 2.64 9.03 -7.47
N VAL A 277 2.60 7.73 -7.79
CA VAL A 277 3.61 7.09 -8.65
C VAL A 277 3.76 7.82 -10.00
N GLN A 278 2.65 8.27 -10.59
CA GLN A 278 2.65 9.06 -11.83
C GLN A 278 3.21 10.47 -11.60
N LYS A 279 2.80 11.13 -10.51
CA LYS A 279 3.31 12.47 -10.14
C LYS A 279 4.82 12.47 -9.91
N ALA A 280 5.32 11.49 -9.15
CA ALA A 280 6.74 11.29 -8.90
C ALA A 280 7.49 11.04 -10.21
N GLY A 281 6.94 10.22 -11.10
CA GLY A 281 7.43 10.02 -12.47
C GLY A 281 7.62 11.33 -13.21
N ILE A 282 6.59 12.17 -13.25
CA ILE A 282 6.64 13.47 -13.95
C ILE A 282 7.71 14.39 -13.36
N GLU A 283 7.72 14.55 -12.03
CA GLU A 283 8.54 15.56 -11.35
C GLU A 283 10.02 15.15 -11.29
N ARG A 284 10.30 13.89 -10.98
CA ARG A 284 11.68 13.41 -10.80
C ARG A 284 12.35 13.10 -12.11
N GLN A 285 11.63 12.59 -13.10
CA GLN A 285 12.19 12.44 -14.43
C GLN A 285 12.57 13.81 -15.01
N ARG A 286 11.71 14.84 -14.85
CA ARG A 286 12.04 16.21 -15.26
C ARG A 286 13.31 16.70 -14.57
N ALA A 287 13.36 16.66 -13.25
CA ALA A 287 14.48 17.16 -12.46
C ALA A 287 15.80 16.40 -12.75
N ALA A 288 15.73 15.07 -12.92
CA ALA A 288 16.89 14.25 -13.26
C ALA A 288 17.45 14.63 -14.65
N ARG A 289 16.57 14.75 -15.66
CA ARG A 289 16.99 15.08 -17.03
C ARG A 289 17.47 16.51 -17.17
N GLU A 290 16.90 17.44 -16.40
CA GLU A 290 17.40 18.81 -16.31
C GLU A 290 18.81 18.85 -15.73
N ARG A 291 19.06 18.18 -14.60
CA ARG A 291 20.38 18.08 -13.98
C ARG A 291 21.43 17.43 -14.90
N GLU A 292 21.02 16.48 -15.73
CA GLU A 292 21.88 15.83 -16.71
C GLU A 292 22.12 16.66 -17.99
N GLY A 293 21.42 17.79 -18.17
CA GLY A 293 21.44 18.55 -19.42
C GLY A 293 20.77 17.82 -20.59
N ARG A 294 19.82 16.91 -20.31
CA ARG A 294 19.15 16.02 -21.27
C ARG A 294 17.63 16.26 -21.34
N LEU A 295 17.15 17.41 -20.88
CA LEU A 295 15.75 17.79 -20.98
C LEU A 295 15.45 18.31 -22.40
N THR A 296 14.86 17.48 -23.25
CA THR A 296 14.51 17.85 -24.63
C THR A 296 13.09 18.41 -24.72
N PRO A 297 12.75 19.22 -25.75
CA PRO A 297 11.40 19.69 -25.97
C PRO A 297 10.37 18.56 -26.10
N GLU A 298 10.73 17.45 -26.73
CA GLU A 298 9.87 16.27 -26.88
C GLU A 298 9.55 15.65 -25.52
N LEU A 299 10.55 15.52 -24.64
CA LEU A 299 10.34 15.03 -23.29
C LEU A 299 9.48 15.99 -22.47
N VAL A 300 9.67 17.31 -22.62
CA VAL A 300 8.79 18.30 -21.95
C VAL A 300 7.34 18.12 -22.38
N ALA A 301 7.08 17.97 -23.68
CA ALA A 301 5.73 17.73 -24.21
C ALA A 301 5.12 16.43 -23.63
N GLN A 302 5.90 15.34 -23.59
CA GLN A 302 5.46 14.07 -22.99
C GLN A 302 5.12 14.20 -21.50
N LEU A 303 5.94 14.94 -20.73
CA LEU A 303 5.69 15.17 -19.31
C LEU A 303 4.47 16.05 -19.08
N ASP A 304 4.21 17.00 -19.98
CA ASP A 304 3.02 17.86 -19.92
C ASP A 304 1.75 17.06 -20.27
N ASP A 305 1.81 16.14 -21.25
CA ASP A 305 0.74 15.17 -21.52
C ASP A 305 0.47 14.27 -20.30
N ALA A 306 1.53 13.75 -19.67
CA ALA A 306 1.41 12.94 -18.47
C ALA A 306 0.82 13.71 -17.30
N ARG A 307 1.09 15.02 -17.18
CA ARG A 307 0.47 15.90 -16.18
C ARG A 307 -1.03 16.06 -16.43
N ARG A 308 -1.45 16.32 -17.68
CA ARG A 308 -2.89 16.36 -18.04
C ARG A 308 -3.60 15.04 -17.73
N ALA A 309 -2.95 13.92 -18.02
CA ALA A 309 -3.50 12.59 -17.69
C ALA A 309 -3.63 12.38 -16.17
N LEU A 310 -2.69 12.90 -15.37
CA LEU A 310 -2.78 12.87 -13.91
C LEU A 310 -3.97 13.69 -13.41
N ASP A 311 -4.20 14.89 -13.96
CA ASP A 311 -5.34 15.73 -13.57
C ASP A 311 -6.68 15.02 -13.84
N VAL A 312 -6.79 14.34 -14.99
CA VAL A 312 -7.94 13.49 -15.33
C VAL A 312 -8.12 12.34 -14.33
N LYS A 313 -7.01 11.70 -13.91
CA LYS A 313 -7.04 10.62 -12.93
C LYS A 313 -7.46 11.10 -11.55
N VAL A 314 -6.99 12.27 -11.12
CA VAL A 314 -7.38 12.91 -9.85
C VAL A 314 -8.87 13.25 -9.84
N ASP A 315 -9.40 13.83 -10.92
CA ASP A 315 -10.85 14.09 -11.05
C ASP A 315 -11.66 12.79 -11.05
N ALA A 316 -11.17 11.73 -11.69
CA ALA A 316 -11.82 10.43 -11.68
C ALA A 316 -11.93 9.86 -10.26
N VAL A 317 -10.84 9.94 -9.47
CA VAL A 317 -10.84 9.50 -8.05
C VAL A 317 -11.84 10.32 -7.24
N ARG A 318 -11.89 11.64 -7.43
CA ARG A 318 -12.89 12.51 -6.79
C ARG A 318 -14.31 12.01 -7.04
N ARG A 319 -14.66 11.82 -8.31
CA ARG A 319 -15.99 11.40 -8.73
C ARG A 319 -16.34 9.98 -8.26
N MET A 320 -15.37 9.07 -8.23
CA MET A 320 -15.56 7.72 -7.68
C MET A 320 -15.81 7.78 -6.16
N SER A 321 -15.04 8.60 -5.44
CA SER A 321 -15.22 8.78 -3.99
C SER A 321 -16.58 9.40 -3.66
N GLU A 322 -17.01 10.43 -4.40
CA GLU A 322 -18.33 11.06 -4.27
C GLU A 322 -19.48 10.07 -4.55
N ALA A 323 -19.26 9.10 -5.44
CA ALA A 323 -20.23 8.03 -5.73
C ALA A 323 -20.23 6.89 -4.69
N GLY A 324 -19.40 6.97 -3.64
CA GLY A 324 -19.34 5.97 -2.57
C GLY A 324 -18.47 4.75 -2.88
N VAL A 325 -17.60 4.82 -3.89
CA VAL A 325 -16.61 3.76 -4.14
C VAL A 325 -15.59 3.73 -3.00
N ARG A 326 -15.28 2.53 -2.50
CA ARG A 326 -14.37 2.34 -1.36
C ARG A 326 -12.93 2.58 -1.79
N MET A 327 -12.33 3.68 -1.32
CA MET A 327 -10.94 4.04 -1.63
C MET A 327 -9.95 3.54 -0.59
N THR A 328 -8.79 3.06 -1.03
CA THR A 328 -7.65 2.72 -0.17
C THR A 328 -6.36 3.37 -0.67
N ALA A 329 -5.50 3.79 0.25
CA ALA A 329 -4.17 4.24 -0.08
C ALA A 329 -3.24 3.04 -0.32
N GLY A 330 -2.42 3.15 -1.36
CA GLY A 330 -1.43 2.18 -1.76
C GLY A 330 -0.52 2.86 -2.77
N SER A 331 0.78 2.89 -2.49
CA SER A 331 1.71 3.81 -3.14
C SER A 331 2.10 3.41 -4.56
N ASP A 332 2.15 2.10 -4.82
CA ASP A 332 2.94 1.51 -5.90
C ASP A 332 4.45 1.79 -5.75
N SER A 333 4.91 2.21 -4.56
CA SER A 333 6.31 2.46 -4.27
C SER A 333 7.03 1.15 -3.92
N PRO A 334 8.33 1.00 -4.23
CA PRO A 334 9.19 1.91 -5.00
C PRO A 334 9.22 1.64 -6.52
N TRP A 335 8.06 1.58 -7.19
CA TRP A 335 8.01 1.42 -8.65
C TRP A 335 8.30 2.73 -9.39
N GLY A 336 8.99 2.63 -10.53
CA GLY A 336 9.38 3.78 -11.33
C GLY A 336 10.22 4.78 -10.53
N TRP A 337 9.80 6.05 -10.51
CA TRP A 337 10.50 7.15 -9.81
C TRP A 337 9.98 7.41 -8.39
N TYR A 338 9.07 6.58 -7.87
CA TYR A 338 8.57 6.75 -6.51
C TYR A 338 9.55 6.11 -5.54
N ALA A 339 10.20 6.92 -4.69
CA ALA A 339 11.19 6.43 -3.75
C ALA A 339 10.52 5.72 -2.55
N PRO A 340 11.21 4.76 -1.92
CA PRO A 340 10.72 4.09 -0.72
C PRO A 340 10.63 5.05 0.47
N GLY A 341 9.64 4.86 1.34
CA GLY A 341 9.48 5.65 2.58
C GLY A 341 8.66 6.93 2.41
N GLU A 342 8.06 7.14 1.24
CA GLU A 342 7.36 8.37 0.89
C GLU A 342 5.82 8.19 0.77
N PHE A 343 5.27 7.17 1.46
CA PHE A 343 3.85 6.78 1.37
C PHE A 343 2.87 7.92 1.70
N VAL A 344 3.28 8.87 2.55
CA VAL A 344 2.46 10.03 2.91
C VAL A 344 2.01 10.84 1.69
N HIS A 345 2.80 10.86 0.61
CA HIS A 345 2.38 11.51 -0.63
C HIS A 345 1.12 10.90 -1.23
N GLU A 346 0.94 9.58 -1.18
CA GLU A 346 -0.28 8.93 -1.69
C GLU A 346 -1.50 9.31 -0.86
N ILE A 347 -1.37 9.32 0.47
CA ILE A 347 -2.43 9.78 1.39
C ILE A 347 -2.79 11.24 1.08
N HIS A 348 -1.79 12.10 0.88
CA HIS A 348 -2.01 13.49 0.51
C HIS A 348 -2.69 13.64 -0.86
N MET A 349 -2.30 12.84 -1.86
CA MET A 349 -2.94 12.86 -3.19
C MET A 349 -4.42 12.46 -3.13
N LEU A 350 -4.80 11.52 -2.26
CA LEU A 350 -6.22 11.20 -2.03
C LEU A 350 -7.00 12.38 -1.44
N ALA A 351 -6.40 13.13 -0.52
CA ALA A 351 -7.00 14.35 0.00
C ALA A 351 -7.11 15.44 -1.08
N GLN A 352 -6.08 15.59 -1.93
CA GLN A 352 -6.13 16.49 -3.09
C GLN A 352 -7.20 16.07 -4.12
N ALA A 353 -7.50 14.76 -4.19
CA ALA A 353 -8.59 14.22 -4.99
C ALA A 353 -9.97 14.37 -4.33
N GLY A 354 -10.08 15.03 -3.17
CA GLY A 354 -11.37 15.41 -2.56
C GLY A 354 -11.81 14.55 -1.37
N LEU A 355 -11.01 13.60 -0.91
CA LEU A 355 -11.26 12.97 0.39
C LEU A 355 -11.02 13.98 1.51
N SER A 356 -11.80 13.91 2.60
CA SER A 356 -11.46 14.65 3.81
C SER A 356 -10.12 14.14 4.37
N TYR A 357 -9.41 14.95 5.17
CA TYR A 357 -8.15 14.50 5.78
C TYR A 357 -8.37 13.29 6.69
N SER A 358 -9.51 13.22 7.40
CA SER A 358 -9.89 12.03 8.18
C SER A 358 -10.02 10.80 7.29
N ASP A 359 -10.76 10.90 6.18
CA ASP A 359 -10.97 9.78 5.26
C ASP A 359 -9.67 9.34 4.57
N ALA A 360 -8.80 10.29 4.21
CA ALA A 360 -7.48 9.99 3.66
C ALA A 360 -6.59 9.25 4.69
N ILE A 361 -6.61 9.66 5.97
CA ILE A 361 -5.90 8.95 7.05
C ILE A 361 -6.48 7.54 7.23
N VAL A 362 -7.81 7.39 7.22
CA VAL A 362 -8.46 6.07 7.28
C VAL A 362 -8.04 5.21 6.09
N ALA A 363 -8.00 5.78 4.88
CA ALA A 363 -7.55 5.08 3.68
C ALA A 363 -6.08 4.61 3.77
N GLY A 364 -5.24 5.27 4.58
CA GLY A 364 -3.86 4.85 4.88
C GLY A 364 -3.68 4.08 6.21
N THR A 365 -4.77 3.76 6.92
CA THR A 365 -4.75 3.04 8.20
C THR A 365 -5.79 1.91 8.22
N ALA A 366 -6.96 2.10 8.83
CA ALA A 366 -7.96 1.04 8.99
C ALA A 366 -8.56 0.59 7.65
N GLY A 367 -8.84 1.54 6.75
CA GLY A 367 -9.34 1.26 5.41
C GLY A 367 -8.36 0.41 4.60
N ALA A 368 -7.07 0.77 4.64
CA ALA A 368 -6.02 -0.04 4.02
C ALA A 368 -5.83 -1.42 4.67
N ALA A 369 -5.92 -1.52 6.00
CA ALA A 369 -5.86 -2.81 6.67
C ALA A 369 -7.03 -3.72 6.28
N GLU A 370 -8.24 -3.17 6.19
CA GLU A 370 -9.42 -3.89 5.72
C GLU A 370 -9.30 -4.29 4.25
N SER A 371 -8.77 -3.41 3.40
CA SER A 371 -8.65 -3.64 1.96
C SER A 371 -7.67 -4.75 1.59
N ILE A 372 -6.69 -5.03 2.46
CA ILE A 372 -5.73 -6.12 2.28
C ILE A 372 -6.00 -7.33 3.18
N GLY A 373 -7.17 -7.39 3.83
CA GLY A 373 -7.62 -8.56 4.60
C GLY A 373 -6.99 -8.72 5.98
N VAL A 374 -6.35 -7.68 6.52
CA VAL A 374 -5.66 -7.68 7.83
C VAL A 374 -6.26 -6.70 8.84
N GLY A 375 -7.49 -6.24 8.60
CA GLY A 375 -8.23 -5.32 9.48
C GLY A 375 -8.27 -5.70 10.97
N PRO A 376 -8.35 -6.99 11.36
CA PRO A 376 -8.24 -7.39 12.77
C PRO A 376 -6.86 -7.17 13.40
N ALA A 377 -5.79 -7.11 12.59
CA ALA A 377 -4.40 -7.10 13.04
C ALA A 377 -3.70 -5.74 12.92
N ALA A 378 -4.15 -4.85 12.01
CA ALA A 378 -3.48 -3.58 11.73
C ALA A 378 -4.49 -2.43 11.51
N GLY A 379 -3.97 -1.20 11.41
CA GLY A 379 -4.72 -0.01 11.00
C GLY A 379 -5.66 0.58 12.05
N ARG A 380 -5.79 -0.02 13.24
CA ARG A 380 -6.57 0.54 14.36
C ARG A 380 -5.87 0.37 15.70
N LEU A 381 -5.93 1.41 16.53
CA LEU A 381 -5.59 1.33 17.95
C LEU A 381 -6.86 1.03 18.72
N ALA A 382 -6.93 -0.14 19.36
CA ALA A 382 -8.03 -0.49 20.25
C ALA A 382 -7.56 -1.51 21.28
N LYS A 383 -8.19 -1.51 22.47
CA LYS A 383 -7.86 -2.45 23.54
C LYS A 383 -7.84 -3.90 23.03
N GLY A 384 -6.78 -4.63 23.38
CA GLY A 384 -6.55 -6.02 22.99
C GLY A 384 -5.93 -6.20 21.60
N ARG A 385 -5.89 -5.18 20.74
CA ARG A 385 -5.22 -5.25 19.42
C ARG A 385 -3.71 -5.12 19.56
N LEU A 386 -2.98 -5.51 18.50
CA LEU A 386 -1.55 -5.29 18.41
C LEU A 386 -1.23 -3.80 18.47
N ALA A 387 -0.15 -3.46 19.18
CA ALA A 387 0.29 -2.08 19.36
C ALA A 387 1.24 -1.66 18.22
N ASP A 388 0.69 -1.52 17.02
CA ASP A 388 1.34 -0.85 15.89
C ASP A 388 0.91 0.62 15.91
N ALA A 389 1.79 1.51 16.36
CA ALA A 389 1.49 2.92 16.58
C ALA A 389 2.52 3.82 15.91
N LEU A 390 2.06 4.98 15.47
CA LEU A 390 2.86 6.06 14.90
C LEU A 390 2.67 7.29 15.78
N VAL A 391 3.75 8.04 16.02
CA VAL A 391 3.67 9.33 16.69
C VAL A 391 4.23 10.38 15.74
N VAL A 392 3.44 11.40 15.42
CA VAL A 392 3.81 12.49 14.52
C VAL A 392 3.71 13.83 15.21
N ARG A 393 4.56 14.78 14.84
CA ARG A 393 4.43 16.16 15.29
C ARG A 393 3.26 16.84 14.57
N GLY A 394 2.48 17.63 15.30
CA GLY A 394 1.36 18.37 14.74
C GLY A 394 0.07 17.55 14.68
N ASP A 395 -0.88 18.02 13.88
CA ASP A 395 -2.24 17.46 13.77
C ASP A 395 -2.55 17.11 12.31
N PRO A 396 -2.49 15.82 11.93
CA PRO A 396 -2.74 15.40 10.56
C PRO A 396 -4.20 15.58 10.12
N THR A 397 -5.13 15.84 11.04
CA THR A 397 -6.54 16.11 10.69
C THR A 397 -6.77 17.53 10.20
N THR A 398 -5.85 18.45 10.48
CA THR A 398 -5.88 19.84 10.01
C THR A 398 -4.77 20.16 9.02
N GLU A 399 -3.64 19.44 9.09
CA GLU A 399 -2.52 19.53 8.16
C GLU A 399 -1.99 18.13 7.84
N ILE A 400 -2.52 17.50 6.81
CA ILE A 400 -2.21 16.10 6.46
C ILE A 400 -0.71 15.83 6.25
N THR A 401 0.07 16.86 5.88
CA THR A 401 1.53 16.73 5.74
C THR A 401 2.26 16.51 7.06
N ALA A 402 1.62 16.73 8.22
CA ALA A 402 2.13 16.37 9.53
C ALA A 402 2.53 14.88 9.64
N LEU A 403 1.93 14.01 8.81
CA LEU A 403 2.31 12.60 8.71
C LEU A 403 3.79 12.37 8.33
N TRP A 404 4.47 13.37 7.75
CA TRP A 404 5.91 13.31 7.46
C TRP A 404 6.81 13.47 8.69
N ASP A 405 6.37 14.26 9.68
CA ASP A 405 7.18 14.58 10.87
C ASP A 405 7.03 13.49 11.93
N VAL A 406 7.48 12.29 11.57
CA VAL A 406 7.43 11.12 12.44
C VAL A 406 8.45 11.27 13.57
N LEU A 407 7.95 11.24 14.81
CA LEU A 407 8.76 11.25 16.02
C LEU A 407 9.18 9.84 16.40
N ASP A 408 8.23 8.90 16.46
CA ASP A 408 8.48 7.51 16.82
C ASP A 408 7.53 6.55 16.10
N VAL A 409 8.01 5.32 15.88
CA VAL A 409 7.25 4.21 15.31
C VAL A 409 7.30 3.06 16.29
N TYR A 410 6.16 2.43 16.54
CA TYR A 410 6.00 1.24 17.35
C TYR A 410 5.46 0.12 16.48
N GLN A 411 6.07 -1.06 16.54
CA GLN A 411 5.59 -2.26 15.90
C GLN A 411 5.55 -3.41 16.91
N ALA A 412 4.36 -4.01 17.07
CA ALA A 412 4.06 -5.02 18.07
C ALA A 412 4.53 -4.58 19.47
N GLY A 413 4.19 -3.34 19.84
CA GLY A 413 4.52 -2.71 21.12
C GLY A 413 5.98 -2.30 21.31
N ARG A 414 6.89 -2.69 20.40
CA ARG A 414 8.30 -2.31 20.45
C ARG A 414 8.54 -1.04 19.66
N ARG A 415 9.21 -0.08 20.27
CA ARG A 415 9.74 1.09 19.59
C ARG A 415 10.76 0.66 18.54
N VAL A 416 10.60 1.13 17.31
CA VAL A 416 11.55 0.90 16.21
C VAL A 416 12.75 1.82 16.38
N GLU A 417 13.95 1.25 16.35
CA GLU A 417 15.20 2.02 16.34
C GLU A 417 15.42 2.65 14.97
N ARG A 418 15.04 3.92 14.82
CA ARG A 418 15.07 4.60 13.53
C ARG A 418 16.48 5.06 13.11
N GLY A 419 17.46 5.00 14.02
CA GLY A 419 18.74 5.70 13.87
C GLY A 419 18.53 7.21 13.93
N VAL A 420 19.51 7.98 14.38
CA VAL A 420 19.45 9.44 14.20
C VAL A 420 19.60 9.69 12.70
N ALA A 421 18.69 10.52 12.16
CA ALA A 421 18.68 10.93 10.76
C ALA A 421 20.01 11.55 10.31
#